data_AF-A0A961DBS1-F1
#
_entry.id   AF-A0A961DBS1-F1
#
_cell.length_a   1.000
_cell.length_b   1.000
_cell.length_c   1.000
_cell.angle_alpha   90.00
_cell.angle_beta   90.00
_cell.angle_gamma   90.00
#
_symmetry.space_group_name_H-M   'P 1'
#
loop_
_entity.id
_entity.type
_entity.pdbx_description
1 polymer ?
#
loop_
_entity_poly.entity_id
_entity_poly.type
_entity_poly.pdbx_seq_one_letter_code
_entity_poly.pdbx_strand_id
1 'polypeptide(L)'
;MKHSVTSIIAIFGVFVVSTRAAEEADPAMAVLKRMRDQLRNVMIQQQKTEAERATLQAANIDLEDKLKKLDTNFKKLAKDSNEQKDADAKTIADLKAKVMQQEREQARLQEALANWKEGYQKKTDEAKKVDGQRAELAARVILLDRTIAEQRRKNDELFRVGNEVLSKYEGFGLGTAIAAREPFTRNMRVKLENLVQDYSDKLVDNKINPDAPAASSAKPATKAEAAQIQKPVPQNPPATSKR
;
A
#
# COMPACT_ATOMS: atom_id res chain seq x y z
N MET A 1 -34.54 -45.52 -66.92
CA MET A 1 -35.62 -46.43 -67.38
C MET A 1 -36.59 -45.57 -68.16
N LYS A 2 -36.54 -45.40 -69.50
CA LYS A 2 -36.54 -46.36 -70.63
C LYS A 2 -37.65 -47.40 -70.55
N HIS A 3 -38.25 -47.64 -71.74
CA HIS A 3 -39.34 -48.56 -72.14
C HIS A 3 -40.72 -47.87 -72.17
N SER A 4 -41.31 -47.42 -73.29
CA SER A 4 -41.35 -47.86 -74.70
C SER A 4 -42.33 -49.00 -75.00
N VAL A 5 -43.05 -48.82 -76.12
CA VAL A 5 -43.68 -49.81 -77.02
C VAL A 5 -45.11 -50.25 -76.67
N THR A 6 -46.09 -49.94 -77.54
CA THR A 6 -46.60 -50.94 -78.50
C THR A 6 -47.40 -50.31 -79.64
N SER A 7 -47.05 -50.77 -80.85
CA SER A 7 -47.61 -50.55 -82.17
C SER A 7 -47.98 -51.94 -82.72
N ILE A 8 -49.07 -52.09 -83.48
CA ILE A 8 -49.45 -53.17 -84.45
C ILE A 8 -50.80 -52.71 -85.07
N ILE A 9 -50.88 -52.21 -86.30
CA ILE A 9 -50.88 -52.83 -87.67
C ILE A 9 -52.18 -53.56 -88.05
N ALA A 10 -52.87 -53.03 -89.09
CA ALA A 10 -53.48 -53.72 -90.25
C ALA A 10 -54.24 -52.66 -91.09
N ILE A 11 -53.79 -52.16 -92.26
CA ILE A 11 -53.63 -52.73 -93.61
C ILE A 11 -54.96 -53.01 -94.35
N PHE A 12 -55.16 -52.19 -95.41
CA PHE A 12 -55.90 -52.38 -96.67
C PHE A 12 -57.43 -52.18 -96.77
N GLY A 13 -57.82 -51.35 -97.75
CA GLY A 13 -59.17 -51.31 -98.31
C GLY A 13 -59.44 -50.04 -99.13
N VAL A 14 -59.26 -50.15 -100.44
CA VAL A 14 -59.25 -49.10 -101.48
C VAL A 14 -60.66 -48.70 -101.95
N PHE A 15 -60.79 -47.50 -102.57
CA PHE A 15 -61.90 -46.99 -103.42
C PHE A 15 -63.19 -46.52 -102.68
N VAL A 16 -63.87 -45.38 -102.92
CA VAL A 16 -64.06 -44.50 -104.10
C VAL A 16 -64.70 -43.16 -103.66
N VAL A 17 -64.11 -42.06 -104.14
CA VAL A 17 -64.71 -40.85 -104.77
C VAL A 17 -65.91 -40.12 -104.14
N SER A 18 -65.66 -38.80 -103.94
CA SER A 18 -66.58 -37.64 -103.97
C SER A 18 -67.58 -37.48 -102.81
N THR A 19 -67.78 -36.30 -102.24
CA THR A 19 -67.87 -34.95 -102.83
C THR A 19 -67.41 -33.87 -101.86
N ARG A 20 -66.93 -32.76 -102.45
CA ARG A 20 -66.69 -31.47 -101.80
C ARG A 20 -67.88 -31.02 -100.94
N ALA A 21 -67.58 -30.53 -99.75
CA ALA A 21 -68.22 -29.36 -99.18
C ALA A 21 -67.17 -28.64 -98.32
N ALA A 22 -66.40 -27.76 -98.96
CA ALA A 22 -65.82 -26.63 -98.25
C ALA A 22 -67.01 -25.73 -97.92
N GLU A 23 -67.52 -25.85 -96.70
CA GLU A 23 -68.47 -24.88 -96.16
C GLU A 23 -67.70 -23.57 -95.99
N GLU A 24 -68.00 -22.61 -96.85
CA GLU A 24 -67.58 -21.23 -96.73
C GLU A 24 -67.95 -20.77 -95.33
N ALA A 25 -66.93 -20.56 -94.48
CA ALA A 25 -67.08 -19.86 -93.24
C ALA A 25 -67.56 -18.44 -93.57
N ASP A 26 -68.85 -18.21 -93.34
CA ASP A 26 -69.51 -16.92 -93.46
C ASP A 26 -68.62 -15.83 -92.78
N PRO A 27 -68.13 -14.83 -93.53
CA PRO A 27 -67.25 -13.78 -92.99
C PRO A 27 -67.90 -13.06 -91.79
N ALA A 28 -69.22 -13.07 -91.68
CA ALA A 28 -69.96 -12.55 -90.52
C ALA A 28 -69.69 -13.35 -89.22
N MET A 29 -69.60 -14.68 -89.28
CA MET A 29 -69.32 -15.55 -88.13
C MET A 29 -67.87 -15.42 -87.63
N ALA A 30 -66.92 -15.21 -88.55
CA ALA A 30 -65.52 -14.97 -88.21
C ALA A 30 -65.30 -13.61 -87.50
N VAL A 31 -66.02 -12.56 -87.94
CA VAL A 31 -66.02 -11.24 -87.27
C VAL A 31 -66.67 -11.31 -85.89
N LEU A 32 -67.80 -12.00 -85.76
CA LEU A 32 -68.48 -12.21 -84.48
C LEU A 32 -67.60 -12.97 -83.46
N LYS A 33 -66.88 -14.01 -83.92
CA LYS A 33 -65.94 -14.77 -83.09
C LYS A 33 -64.78 -13.88 -82.59
N ARG A 34 -64.21 -13.04 -83.47
CA ARG A 34 -63.16 -12.08 -83.09
C ARG A 34 -63.66 -11.03 -82.09
N MET A 35 -64.87 -10.49 -82.27
CA MET A 35 -65.47 -9.57 -81.29
C MET A 35 -65.68 -10.25 -79.93
N ARG A 36 -66.15 -11.50 -79.92
CA ARG A 36 -66.30 -12.27 -78.68
C ARG A 36 -64.96 -12.53 -77.99
N ASP A 37 -63.92 -12.85 -78.75
CA ASP A 37 -62.58 -13.09 -78.21
C ASP A 37 -61.92 -11.78 -77.73
N GLN A 38 -62.16 -10.65 -78.41
CA GLN A 38 -61.78 -9.31 -77.93
C GLN A 38 -62.51 -8.93 -76.64
N LEU A 39 -63.82 -9.16 -76.54
CA LEU A 39 -64.60 -8.93 -75.33
C LEU A 39 -64.11 -9.79 -74.16
N ARG A 40 -63.79 -11.07 -74.41
CA ARG A 40 -63.17 -11.96 -73.40
C ARG A 40 -61.80 -11.46 -72.96
N ASN A 41 -60.97 -11.02 -73.89
CA ASN A 41 -59.65 -10.49 -73.57
C ASN A 41 -59.75 -9.19 -72.73
N VAL A 42 -60.72 -8.31 -73.05
CA VAL A 42 -61.01 -7.11 -72.25
C VAL A 42 -61.53 -7.47 -70.86
N MET A 43 -62.42 -8.47 -70.74
CA MET A 43 -62.89 -8.96 -69.43
C MET A 43 -61.76 -9.56 -68.59
N ILE A 44 -60.88 -10.37 -69.19
CA ILE A 44 -59.70 -10.93 -68.50
C ILE A 44 -58.75 -9.80 -68.07
N GLN A 45 -58.52 -8.81 -68.94
CA GLN A 45 -57.69 -7.66 -68.62
C GLN A 45 -58.30 -6.83 -67.48
N GLN A 46 -59.62 -6.59 -67.49
CA GLN A 46 -60.31 -5.92 -66.39
C GLN A 46 -60.15 -6.68 -65.07
N GLN A 47 -60.43 -7.99 -65.06
CA GLN A 47 -60.27 -8.83 -63.89
C GLN A 47 -58.82 -8.82 -63.37
N LYS A 48 -57.83 -8.87 -64.27
CA LYS A 48 -56.40 -8.75 -63.91
C LYS A 48 -56.08 -7.39 -63.29
N THR A 49 -56.55 -6.29 -63.88
CA THR A 49 -56.31 -4.94 -63.34
C THR A 49 -57.04 -4.70 -62.02
N GLU A 50 -58.21 -5.29 -61.81
CA GLU A 50 -58.94 -5.26 -60.54
C GLU A 50 -58.20 -6.04 -59.47
N ALA A 51 -57.67 -7.23 -59.79
CA ALA A 51 -56.83 -8.02 -58.89
C ALA A 51 -55.51 -7.30 -58.55
N GLU A 52 -54.87 -6.65 -59.52
CA GLU A 52 -53.67 -5.83 -59.29
C GLU A 52 -53.97 -4.61 -58.41
N ARG A 53 -55.10 -3.92 -58.64
CA ARG A 53 -55.55 -2.82 -57.76
C ARG A 53 -55.81 -3.27 -56.34
N ALA A 54 -56.50 -4.40 -56.15
CA ALA A 54 -56.73 -4.98 -54.82
C ALA A 54 -55.41 -5.32 -54.12
N THR A 55 -54.44 -5.88 -54.86
CA THR A 55 -53.12 -6.22 -54.34
C THR A 55 -52.31 -4.98 -53.95
N LEU A 56 -52.30 -3.95 -54.81
CA LEU A 56 -51.62 -2.67 -54.52
C LEU A 56 -52.29 -1.91 -53.37
N GLN A 57 -53.62 -1.98 -53.25
CA GLN A 57 -54.34 -1.38 -52.13
C GLN A 57 -54.00 -2.09 -50.81
N ALA A 58 -53.93 -3.42 -50.81
CA ALA A 58 -53.47 -4.17 -49.64
C ALA A 58 -52.02 -3.85 -49.27
N ALA A 59 -51.12 -3.70 -50.25
CA ALA A 59 -49.74 -3.30 -50.02
C ALA A 59 -49.61 -1.87 -49.48
N ASN A 60 -50.43 -0.93 -49.95
CA ASN A 60 -50.47 0.45 -49.42
C ASN A 60 -50.89 0.46 -47.95
N ILE A 61 -51.92 -0.32 -47.57
CA ILE A 61 -52.36 -0.41 -46.17
C ILE A 61 -51.24 -0.99 -45.28
N ASP A 62 -50.57 -2.06 -45.72
CA ASP A 62 -49.44 -2.65 -44.98
C ASP A 62 -48.24 -1.68 -44.85
N LEU A 63 -47.93 -0.93 -45.92
CA LEU A 63 -46.88 0.09 -45.87
C LEU A 63 -47.26 1.25 -44.94
N GLU A 64 -48.51 1.74 -44.97
CA GLU A 64 -49.00 2.77 -44.05
C GLU A 64 -48.92 2.30 -42.60
N ASP A 65 -49.27 1.05 -42.32
CA ASP A 65 -49.17 0.47 -40.98
C ASP A 65 -47.71 0.33 -40.53
N LYS A 66 -46.80 -0.06 -41.42
CA LYS A 66 -45.36 -0.09 -41.15
C LYS A 66 -44.81 1.32 -40.91
N LEU A 67 -45.24 2.32 -41.67
CA LEU A 67 -44.83 3.71 -41.51
C LEU A 67 -45.27 4.27 -40.15
N LYS A 68 -46.51 4.00 -39.75
CA LYS A 68 -47.02 4.36 -38.41
C LYS A 68 -46.22 3.66 -37.30
N LYS A 69 -45.90 2.37 -37.46
CA LYS A 69 -45.05 1.63 -36.49
C LYS A 69 -43.63 2.19 -36.42
N LEU A 70 -43.03 2.53 -37.56
CA LEU A 70 -41.69 3.13 -37.58
C LEU A 70 -41.68 4.52 -36.94
N ASP A 71 -42.67 5.36 -37.23
CA ASP A 71 -42.80 6.71 -36.66
C ASP A 71 -42.99 6.66 -35.14
N THR A 72 -43.83 5.74 -34.64
CA THR A 72 -44.02 5.53 -33.20
C THR A 72 -42.74 5.03 -32.53
N ASN A 73 -42.03 4.09 -33.13
CA ASN A 73 -40.74 3.61 -32.63
C ASN A 73 -39.67 4.72 -32.65
N PHE A 74 -39.61 5.52 -33.71
CA PHE A 74 -38.65 6.63 -33.83
C PHE A 74 -38.91 7.70 -32.77
N LYS A 75 -40.18 8.09 -32.56
CA LYS A 75 -40.56 9.02 -31.50
C LYS A 75 -40.21 8.50 -30.11
N LYS A 76 -40.46 7.21 -29.85
CA LYS A 76 -40.08 6.56 -28.59
C LYS A 76 -38.56 6.57 -28.40
N LEU A 77 -37.80 6.12 -29.40
CA LEU A 77 -36.34 6.05 -29.34
C LEU A 77 -35.71 7.43 -29.20
N ALA A 78 -36.25 8.46 -29.86
CA ALA A 78 -35.80 9.83 -29.73
C ALA A 78 -36.02 10.36 -28.30
N LYS A 79 -37.18 10.06 -27.70
CA LYS A 79 -37.49 10.41 -26.31
C LYS A 79 -36.57 9.69 -25.34
N ASP A 80 -36.48 8.36 -25.44
CA ASP A 80 -35.65 7.52 -24.57
C ASP A 80 -34.17 7.93 -24.67
N SER A 81 -33.68 8.26 -25.87
CA SER A 81 -32.30 8.74 -26.07
C SER A 81 -32.03 10.09 -25.41
N ASN A 82 -32.99 11.01 -25.43
CA ASN A 82 -32.82 12.30 -24.79
C ASN A 82 -32.84 12.17 -23.26
N GLU A 83 -33.78 11.39 -22.72
CA GLU A 83 -33.84 11.09 -21.28
C GLU A 83 -32.57 10.40 -20.79
N GLN A 84 -32.03 9.45 -21.57
CA GLN A 84 -30.78 8.76 -21.22
C GLN A 84 -29.59 9.72 -21.22
N LYS A 85 -29.47 10.62 -22.21
CA LYS A 85 -28.39 11.62 -22.26
C LYS A 85 -28.41 12.53 -21.03
N ASP A 86 -29.59 12.96 -20.61
CA ASP A 86 -29.73 13.81 -19.42
C ASP A 86 -29.36 13.04 -18.13
N ALA A 87 -29.74 11.76 -18.04
CA ALA A 87 -29.38 10.88 -16.92
C ALA A 87 -27.87 10.60 -16.87
N ASP A 88 -27.26 10.32 -18.01
CA ASP A 88 -25.82 10.08 -18.14
C ASP A 88 -25.02 11.34 -17.80
N ALA A 89 -25.45 12.50 -18.30
CA ALA A 89 -24.80 13.78 -18.00
C ALA A 89 -24.81 14.09 -16.49
N LYS A 90 -25.93 13.84 -15.81
CA LYS A 90 -26.01 13.97 -14.34
C LYS A 90 -25.09 12.98 -13.63
N THR A 91 -25.10 11.72 -14.05
CA THR A 91 -24.27 10.67 -13.44
C THR A 91 -22.78 10.98 -13.62
N ILE A 92 -22.36 11.46 -14.79
CA ILE A 92 -20.99 11.87 -15.07
C ILE A 92 -20.59 13.07 -14.20
N ALA A 93 -21.47 14.07 -14.06
CA ALA A 93 -21.21 15.22 -13.19
C ALA A 93 -21.03 14.80 -11.73
N ASP A 94 -21.90 13.92 -11.21
CA ASP A 94 -21.83 13.40 -9.84
C ASP A 94 -20.57 12.57 -9.61
N LEU A 95 -20.22 11.68 -10.55
CA LEU A 95 -19.00 10.89 -10.48
C LEU A 95 -17.75 11.77 -10.50
N LYS A 96 -17.71 12.79 -11.36
CA LYS A 96 -16.62 13.76 -11.41
C LYS A 96 -16.47 14.52 -10.09
N ALA A 97 -17.59 14.95 -9.50
CA ALA A 97 -17.57 15.61 -8.20
C ALA A 97 -17.04 14.68 -7.09
N LYS A 98 -17.45 13.41 -7.08
CA LYS A 98 -16.96 12.40 -6.13
C LYS A 98 -15.46 12.12 -6.30
N VAL A 99 -14.98 11.99 -7.53
CA VAL A 99 -13.55 11.80 -7.82
C VAL A 99 -12.75 13.00 -7.29
N MET A 100 -13.18 14.23 -7.58
CA MET A 100 -12.50 15.42 -7.07
C MET A 100 -12.52 15.51 -5.53
N GLN A 101 -13.59 15.06 -4.87
CA GLN A 101 -13.62 14.97 -3.41
C GLN A 101 -12.64 13.92 -2.88
N GLN A 102 -12.61 12.73 -3.49
CA GLN A 102 -11.68 11.67 -3.10
C GLN A 102 -10.22 12.07 -3.31
N GLU A 103 -9.88 12.75 -4.41
CA GLU A 103 -8.53 13.25 -4.66
C GLU A 103 -8.10 14.27 -3.58
N ARG A 104 -9.00 15.18 -3.17
CA ARG A 104 -8.73 16.12 -2.08
C ARG A 104 -8.54 15.41 -0.75
N GLU A 105 -9.36 14.40 -0.46
CA GLU A 105 -9.24 13.62 0.77
C GLU A 105 -7.96 12.80 0.79
N GLN A 106 -7.59 12.17 -0.32
CA GLN A 106 -6.32 11.47 -0.47
C GLN A 106 -5.13 12.40 -0.26
N ALA A 107 -5.13 13.60 -0.86
CA ALA A 107 -4.09 14.59 -0.64
C ALA A 107 -4.00 14.99 0.85
N ARG A 108 -5.13 15.24 1.50
CA ARG A 108 -5.17 15.57 2.94
C ARG A 108 -4.64 14.42 3.81
N LEU A 109 -4.97 13.18 3.48
CA LEU A 109 -4.51 12.00 4.21
C LEU A 109 -3.01 11.77 4.00
N GLN A 110 -2.50 11.99 2.80
CA GLN A 110 -1.06 11.91 2.51
C GLN A 110 -0.27 12.97 3.29
N GLU A 111 -0.75 14.22 3.32
CA GLU A 111 -0.15 15.29 4.11
C GLU A 111 -0.18 14.96 5.61
N ALA A 112 -1.32 14.49 6.12
CA ALA A 112 -1.43 14.06 7.52
C ALA A 112 -0.43 12.93 7.83
N LEU A 113 -0.33 11.91 6.98
CA LEU A 113 0.63 10.82 7.15
C LEU A 113 2.08 11.31 7.14
N ALA A 114 2.44 12.25 6.26
CA ALA A 114 3.76 12.85 6.23
C ALA A 114 4.06 13.60 7.55
N ASN A 115 3.13 14.41 8.03
CA ASN A 115 3.25 15.15 9.29
C ASN A 115 3.36 14.21 10.50
N TRP A 116 2.56 13.13 10.53
CA TRP A 116 2.65 12.10 11.56
C TRP A 116 4.00 11.39 11.57
N LYS A 117 4.51 11.05 10.38
CA LYS A 117 5.82 10.40 10.24
C LYS A 117 6.95 11.32 10.68
N GLU A 118 6.92 12.58 10.28
CA GLU A 118 7.90 13.58 10.71
C GLU A 118 7.85 13.80 12.22
N GLY A 119 6.65 13.97 12.79
CA GLY A 119 6.45 14.12 14.23
C GLY A 119 6.95 12.92 15.02
N TYR A 120 6.70 11.71 14.52
CA TYR A 120 7.18 10.47 15.14
C TYR A 120 8.71 10.34 15.07
N GLN A 121 9.31 10.69 13.93
CA GLN A 121 10.77 10.70 13.78
C GLN A 121 11.41 11.69 14.75
N LYS A 122 10.91 12.94 14.82
CA LYS A 122 11.39 13.95 15.77
C LYS A 122 11.35 13.45 17.22
N LYS A 123 10.23 12.85 17.64
CA LYS A 123 10.11 12.29 19.01
C LYS A 123 11.04 11.12 19.24
N THR A 124 11.24 10.26 18.24
CA THR A 124 12.15 9.12 18.35
C THR A 124 13.59 9.58 18.47
N ASP A 125 13.99 10.58 17.70
CA ASP A 125 15.35 11.14 17.74
C ASP A 125 15.60 11.89 19.04
N GLU A 126 14.61 12.64 19.54
CA GLU A 126 14.66 13.27 20.86
C GLU A 126 14.79 12.23 21.99
N ALA A 127 14.01 11.15 21.94
CA ALA A 127 14.11 10.06 22.91
C ALA A 127 15.50 9.42 22.90
N LYS A 128 16.04 9.11 21.71
CA LYS A 128 17.41 8.58 21.58
C LYS A 128 18.46 9.54 22.11
N LYS A 129 18.30 10.85 21.89
CA LYS A 129 19.21 11.88 22.42
C LYS A 129 19.16 11.91 23.95
N VAL A 130 17.97 11.89 24.54
CA VAL A 130 17.79 11.86 26.00
C VAL A 130 18.38 10.59 26.60
N ASP A 131 18.16 9.43 25.97
CA ASP A 131 18.74 8.16 26.43
C ASP A 131 20.26 8.15 26.32
N GLY A 132 20.82 8.72 25.25
CA GLY A 132 22.27 8.92 25.11
C GLY A 132 22.85 9.83 26.21
N GLN A 133 22.19 10.96 26.48
CA GLN A 133 22.59 11.88 27.56
C GLN A 133 22.49 11.22 28.94
N ARG A 134 21.44 10.42 29.19
CA ARG A 134 21.30 9.65 30.43
C ARG A 134 22.41 8.63 30.60
N ALA A 135 22.78 7.93 29.54
CA ALA A 135 23.89 6.97 29.57
C ALA A 135 25.24 7.67 29.83
N GLU A 136 25.49 8.82 29.20
CA GLU A 136 26.70 9.61 29.43
C GLU A 136 26.77 10.14 30.88
N LEU A 137 25.65 10.68 31.39
CA LEU A 137 25.57 11.17 32.76
C LEU A 137 25.76 10.02 33.76
N ALA A 138 25.14 8.87 33.54
CA ALA A 138 25.34 7.69 34.39
C ALA A 138 26.80 7.24 34.41
N ALA A 139 27.49 7.24 33.25
CA ALA A 139 28.91 6.91 33.17
C ALA A 139 29.78 7.95 33.92
N ARG A 140 29.45 9.24 33.81
CA ARG A 140 30.14 10.32 34.53
C ARG A 140 29.96 10.20 36.03
N VAL A 141 28.76 9.89 36.51
CA VAL A 141 28.47 9.67 37.94
C VAL A 141 29.32 8.51 38.46
N ILE A 142 29.36 7.37 37.77
CA ILE A 142 30.19 6.22 38.17
C ILE A 142 31.67 6.59 38.23
N LEU A 143 32.17 7.38 37.28
CA LEU A 143 33.56 7.84 37.28
C LEU A 143 33.83 8.77 38.46
N LEU A 144 32.94 9.74 38.72
CA LEU A 144 33.06 10.67 39.84
C LEU A 144 33.00 9.93 41.19
N ASP A 145 32.10 8.96 41.35
CA ASP A 145 32.00 8.15 42.58
C ASP A 145 33.29 7.36 42.83
N ARG A 146 33.89 6.80 41.79
CA ARG A 146 35.20 6.11 41.89
C ARG A 146 36.31 7.07 42.28
N THR A 147 36.38 8.24 41.66
CA THR A 147 37.36 9.27 41.99
C THR A 147 37.20 9.75 43.42
N ILE A 148 35.97 10.01 43.88
CA ILE A 148 35.69 10.42 45.26
C ILE A 148 36.09 9.31 46.24
N ALA A 149 35.78 8.05 45.95
CA ALA A 149 36.16 6.92 46.79
C ALA A 149 37.68 6.78 46.90
N GLU A 150 38.41 6.93 45.79
CA GLU A 150 39.89 6.91 45.79
C GLU A 150 40.47 8.10 46.56
N GLN A 151 39.94 9.30 46.37
CA GLN A 151 40.37 10.49 47.10
C GLN A 151 40.12 10.38 48.61
N ARG A 152 38.97 9.83 49.02
CA ARG A 152 38.66 9.56 50.42
C ARG A 152 39.66 8.58 51.02
N ARG A 153 39.92 7.46 50.34
CA ARG A 153 40.92 6.48 50.78
C ARG A 153 42.32 7.11 50.94
N LYS A 154 42.76 7.91 49.98
CA LYS A 154 44.05 8.63 50.06
C LYS A 154 44.08 9.64 51.21
N ASN A 155 42.96 10.32 51.47
CA ASN A 155 42.83 11.23 52.61
C ASN A 155 42.95 10.50 53.95
N ASP A 156 42.25 9.37 54.09
CA ASP A 156 42.31 8.52 55.29
C ASP A 156 43.75 8.01 55.54
N GLU A 157 44.44 7.57 54.48
CA GLU A 157 45.85 7.15 54.56
C GLU A 157 46.79 8.31 54.90
N LEU A 158 46.61 9.49 54.30
CA LEU A 158 47.38 10.69 54.66
C LEU A 158 47.19 11.07 56.13
N PHE A 159 45.95 11.02 56.63
CA PHE A 159 45.64 11.32 58.02
C PHE A 159 46.27 10.29 58.97
N ARG A 160 46.22 9.01 58.61
CA ARG A 160 46.88 7.94 59.35
C ARG A 160 48.39 8.14 59.40
N VAL A 161 49.04 8.38 58.25
CA VAL A 161 50.48 8.63 58.17
C VAL A 161 50.86 9.87 58.98
N GLY A 162 50.08 10.94 58.91
CA GLY A 162 50.28 12.15 59.73
C GLY A 162 50.24 11.86 61.23
N ASN A 163 49.26 11.09 61.69
CA ASN A 163 49.17 10.67 63.10
C ASN A 163 50.32 9.74 63.52
N GLU A 164 50.76 8.83 62.64
CA GLU A 164 51.94 7.99 62.90
C GLU A 164 53.19 8.86 63.10
N VAL A 165 53.40 9.90 62.27
CA VAL A 165 54.52 10.84 62.41
C VAL A 165 54.44 11.63 63.73
N LEU A 166 53.27 12.18 64.07
CA LEU A 166 53.08 12.90 65.35
C LEU A 166 53.37 11.98 66.55
N SER A 167 52.81 10.77 66.56
CA SER A 167 53.01 9.81 67.66
C SER A 167 54.48 9.41 67.82
N LYS A 168 55.21 9.23 66.71
CA LYS A 168 56.65 8.97 66.75
C LYS A 168 57.45 10.16 67.28
N TYR A 169 57.08 11.39 66.91
CA TYR A 169 57.72 12.60 67.41
C TYR A 169 57.49 12.80 68.92
N GLU A 170 56.26 12.59 69.41
CA GLU A 170 55.94 12.61 70.84
C GLU A 170 56.74 11.56 71.63
N GLY A 171 56.81 10.33 71.12
CA GLY A 171 57.61 9.25 71.72
C GLY A 171 59.11 9.55 71.73
N PHE A 172 59.63 10.23 70.69
CA PHE A 172 61.03 10.67 70.65
C PHE A 172 61.30 11.78 71.66
N GLY A 173 60.38 12.72 71.88
CA GLY A 173 60.53 13.78 72.87
C GLY A 173 60.59 13.27 74.32
N LEU A 174 59.81 12.23 74.64
CA LEU A 174 59.71 11.71 76.01
C LEU A 174 60.71 10.58 76.31
N GLY A 175 61.01 9.70 75.36
CA GLY A 175 61.95 8.60 75.53
C GLY A 175 63.41 8.99 75.29
N THR A 176 63.66 9.88 74.32
CA THR A 176 65.04 10.28 73.96
C THR A 176 65.59 11.32 74.94
N ALA A 177 64.75 12.15 75.59
CA ALA A 177 65.20 13.05 76.65
C ALA A 177 65.77 12.29 77.88
N ILE A 178 65.28 11.08 78.15
CA ILE A 178 65.82 10.20 79.20
C ILE A 178 67.09 9.48 78.74
N ALA A 179 67.21 9.17 77.44
CA ALA A 179 68.41 8.57 76.83
C ALA A 179 69.48 9.60 76.38
N ALA A 180 69.22 10.91 76.51
CA ALA A 180 70.02 12.03 76.00
C ALA A 180 71.43 12.19 76.63
N ARG A 181 71.91 11.19 77.36
CA ARG A 181 73.31 11.13 77.78
C ARG A 181 74.25 10.54 76.73
N GLU A 182 73.74 10.01 75.60
CA GLU A 182 74.58 9.55 74.50
C GLU A 182 74.50 10.46 73.25
N PRO A 183 75.65 10.81 72.63
CA PRO A 183 75.72 11.74 71.51
C PRO A 183 75.09 11.16 70.24
N PHE A 184 74.49 12.02 69.40
CA PHE A 184 73.97 11.69 68.07
C PHE A 184 75.03 10.99 67.21
N THR A 185 75.08 9.66 67.22
CA THR A 185 76.03 8.88 66.42
C THR A 185 75.63 8.83 64.95
N ARG A 186 76.59 8.54 64.06
CA ARG A 186 76.37 8.40 62.60
C ARG A 186 75.25 7.40 62.27
N ASN A 187 75.10 6.33 63.06
CA ASN A 187 74.05 5.33 62.88
C ASN A 187 72.65 5.87 63.20
N MET A 188 72.51 6.74 64.21
CA MET A 188 71.22 7.37 64.53
C MET A 188 70.78 8.33 63.42
N ARG A 189 71.73 9.06 62.82
CA ARG A 189 71.48 9.93 61.67
C ARG A 189 70.91 9.15 60.48
N VAL A 190 71.54 8.03 60.09
CA VAL A 190 71.07 7.20 58.97
C VAL A 190 69.66 6.65 59.23
N LYS A 191 69.35 6.22 60.47
CA LYS A 191 68.00 5.76 60.82
C LYS A 191 66.94 6.86 60.69
N LEU A 192 67.28 8.09 61.07
CA LEU A 192 66.41 9.26 60.94
C LEU A 192 66.21 9.65 59.47
N GLU A 193 67.28 9.62 58.67
CA GLU A 193 67.21 9.86 57.22
C GLU A 193 66.31 8.82 56.53
N ASN A 194 66.46 7.52 56.84
CA ASN A 194 65.59 6.47 56.31
C ASN A 194 64.13 6.66 56.72
N LEU A 195 63.87 7.03 57.99
CA LEU A 195 62.50 7.27 58.46
C LEU A 195 61.85 8.46 57.76
N VAL A 196 62.61 9.54 57.53
CA VAL A 196 62.16 10.71 56.77
C VAL A 196 61.89 10.34 55.31
N GLN A 197 62.73 9.52 54.70
CA GLN A 197 62.50 9.01 53.34
C GLN A 197 61.23 8.16 53.27
N ASP A 198 61.06 7.17 54.16
CA ASP A 198 59.88 6.31 54.21
C ASP A 198 58.57 7.11 54.35
N TYR A 199 58.55 8.14 55.20
CA TYR A 199 57.38 9.00 55.35
C TYR A 199 57.20 9.97 54.18
N SER A 200 58.28 10.47 53.59
CA SER A 200 58.23 11.28 52.37
C SER A 200 57.60 10.49 51.22
N ASP A 201 58.02 9.24 51.03
CA ASP A 201 57.48 8.36 49.98
C ASP A 201 55.99 8.08 50.21
N LYS A 202 55.58 7.77 51.44
CA LYS A 202 54.15 7.60 51.81
C LYS A 202 53.31 8.86 51.57
N LEU A 203 53.84 10.05 51.84
CA LEU A 203 53.14 11.32 51.60
C LEU A 203 53.00 11.61 50.11
N VAL A 204 54.02 11.30 49.31
CA VAL A 204 54.00 11.45 47.84
C VAL A 204 53.02 10.46 47.22
N ASP A 205 53.03 9.19 47.64
CA ASP A 205 52.15 8.13 47.11
C ASP A 205 50.66 8.41 47.35
N ASN A 206 50.32 9.02 48.48
CA ASN A 206 48.93 9.33 48.84
C ASN A 206 48.49 10.74 48.42
N LYS A 207 49.36 11.53 47.79
CA LYS A 207 48.99 12.86 47.31
C LYS A 207 47.94 12.75 46.20
N ILE A 208 46.86 13.51 46.32
CA ILE A 208 45.83 13.62 45.28
C ILE A 208 46.40 14.44 44.12
N ASN A 209 46.54 13.83 42.95
CA ASN A 209 46.92 14.52 41.72
C ASN A 209 45.66 14.87 40.92
N PRO A 210 45.36 16.17 40.70
CA PRO A 210 44.15 16.60 40.01
C PRO A 210 44.15 16.26 38.51
N ASP A 211 45.33 16.08 37.91
CA ASP A 211 45.50 15.79 36.47
C ASP A 211 45.77 14.30 36.18
N ALA A 212 45.82 13.45 37.21
CA ALA A 212 46.03 12.03 36.99
C ALA A 212 44.77 11.43 36.33
N PRO A 213 44.88 10.85 35.12
CA PRO A 213 43.75 10.16 34.52
C PRO A 213 43.30 9.04 35.47
N ALA A 214 41.98 8.87 35.62
CA ALA A 214 41.34 7.84 36.44
C ALA A 214 41.71 6.43 35.94
N ALA A 215 42.94 6.02 36.18
CA ALA A 215 43.53 4.80 35.67
C ALA A 215 44.73 4.42 36.56
N SER A 216 44.46 3.91 37.76
CA SER A 216 45.28 2.82 38.34
C SER A 216 44.63 2.29 39.61
N SER A 217 43.60 1.44 39.47
CA SER A 217 43.30 0.31 40.38
C SER A 217 41.94 -0.34 40.06
N ALA A 218 41.71 -0.78 38.83
CA ALA A 218 40.62 -1.71 38.57
C ALA A 218 41.00 -2.67 37.43
N LYS A 219 41.30 -3.90 37.82
CA LYS A 219 41.32 -5.08 36.94
C LYS A 219 40.01 -5.09 36.13
N PRO A 220 40.04 -5.30 34.81
CA PRO A 220 38.86 -5.15 33.96
C PRO A 220 37.84 -6.24 34.28
N ALA A 221 36.67 -5.85 34.78
CA ALA A 221 35.51 -6.72 34.82
C ALA A 221 35.11 -7.03 33.37
N THR A 222 35.15 -8.32 33.04
CA THR A 222 34.79 -8.86 31.74
C THR A 222 33.35 -8.51 31.36
N LYS A 223 33.16 -8.23 30.07
CA LYS A 223 31.94 -7.82 29.34
C LYS A 223 30.68 -8.69 29.54
N ALA A 224 30.74 -9.73 30.38
CA ALA A 224 29.64 -10.68 30.65
C ALA A 224 28.72 -10.26 31.82
N GLU A 225 29.20 -9.51 32.82
CA GLU A 225 28.36 -9.11 33.96
C GLU A 225 27.50 -7.86 33.71
N ALA A 226 27.92 -6.98 32.79
CA ALA A 226 27.13 -5.81 32.40
C ALA A 226 25.84 -6.18 31.62
N ALA A 227 25.75 -7.40 31.08
CA ALA A 227 24.59 -7.87 30.31
C ALA A 227 23.47 -8.46 31.18
N GLN A 228 23.70 -8.74 32.48
CA GLN A 228 22.66 -9.30 33.36
C GLN A 228 21.79 -8.24 34.05
N ILE A 229 22.18 -6.96 34.05
CA ILE A 229 21.43 -5.88 34.70
C ILE A 229 20.35 -5.28 33.76
N GLN A 230 20.34 -5.63 32.46
CA GLN A 230 19.40 -5.10 31.46
C GLN A 230 18.39 -6.14 30.94
N LYS A 231 17.78 -6.95 31.82
CA LYS A 231 16.48 -7.57 31.49
C LYS A 231 15.36 -6.70 32.07
N PRO A 232 14.53 -6.05 31.25
CA PRO A 232 13.38 -5.31 31.75
C PRO A 232 12.39 -6.30 32.41
N VAL A 233 11.93 -5.93 33.60
CA VAL A 233 10.83 -6.58 34.31
C VAL A 233 9.60 -6.56 33.38
N PRO A 234 8.95 -7.70 33.08
CA PRO A 234 7.69 -7.70 32.35
C PRO A 234 6.62 -7.03 33.22
N GLN A 235 6.18 -5.84 32.81
CA GLN A 235 5.00 -5.18 33.38
C GLN A 235 3.75 -5.96 32.93
N ASN A 236 3.05 -6.57 33.88
CA ASN A 236 1.71 -7.11 33.66
C ASN A 236 0.73 -5.97 33.31
N PRO A 237 -0.18 -6.16 32.34
CA PRO A 237 -1.20 -5.17 32.02
C PRO A 237 -2.26 -5.07 33.15
N PRO A 238 -2.84 -3.88 33.38
CA PRO A 238 -3.85 -3.68 34.43
C PRO A 238 -5.13 -4.45 34.10
N ALA A 239 -5.65 -5.15 35.12
CA ALA A 239 -6.93 -5.83 35.08
C ALA A 239 -8.05 -4.84 34.74
N THR A 240 -8.75 -5.10 33.65
CA THR A 240 -10.05 -4.52 33.33
C THR A 240 -11.03 -4.83 34.46
N SER A 241 -11.38 -3.82 35.26
CA SER A 241 -12.52 -3.88 36.15
C SER A 241 -13.80 -3.90 35.31
N LYS A 242 -14.41 -5.08 35.18
CA LYS A 242 -15.83 -5.22 34.88
C LYS A 242 -16.57 -5.31 36.21
N ARG A 243 -17.34 -4.28 36.56
CA ARG A 243 -18.67 -4.38 37.18
C ARG A 243 -19.31 -3.00 37.24
#